data_AF-A0A1V4RKP4-F1
#
_entry.id   AF-A0A1V4RKP4-F1
#
_cell.length_a   1.000
_cell.length_b   1.000
_cell.length_c   1.000
_cell.angle_alpha   90.00
_cell.angle_beta   90.00
_cell.angle_gamma   90.00
#
_symmetry.space_group_name_H-M   'P 1'
#
loop_
_entity.id
_entity.type
_entity.pdbx_description
1 polymer ?
#
loop_
_entity_poly.entity_id
_entity_poly.type
_entity_poly.pdbx_seq_one_letter_code
_entity_poly.pdbx_strand_id
1 'polypeptide(L)'
;MVIFLDSDIVVCPEYVAEHVGSHFGSDVPILVLGYIYGFGPRVEKDSLLRLINFEDITQSTEVLRKNRTLWDLRETVYRKVNDDLSSLPAPWRFSWGGSMSVRKRDIEKVGMFDEDFSSWGAEDIEFGYRCFKKG
;
A
#
# COMPACT_ATOMS: atom_id res chain seq x y z
N MET A 1 -3.75 -15.47 -0.70
CA MET A 1 -3.29 -14.12 -0.27
C MET A 1 -4.49 -13.37 0.28
N VAL A 2 -4.27 -12.40 1.16
CA VAL A 2 -5.28 -11.43 1.61
C VAL A 2 -4.78 -10.05 1.21
N ILE A 3 -5.67 -9.23 0.65
CA ILE A 3 -5.41 -7.82 0.35
C ILE A 3 -6.34 -7.00 1.22
N PHE A 4 -5.78 -6.09 2.01
CA PHE A 4 -6.51 -5.07 2.75
C PHE A 4 -6.51 -3.78 1.93
N LEU A 5 -7.69 -3.17 1.80
CA LEU A 5 -7.92 -2.01 0.96
C LEU A 5 -8.90 -1.07 1.67
N ASP A 6 -8.51 0.20 1.77
CA ASP A 6 -9.38 1.24 2.31
C ASP A 6 -10.57 1.49 1.38
N SER A 7 -11.74 1.77 1.96
CA SER A 7 -12.99 1.91 1.21
C SER A 7 -13.05 3.12 0.27
N ASP A 8 -12.11 4.06 0.42
CA ASP A 8 -12.00 5.28 -0.38
C ASP A 8 -10.90 5.20 -1.46
N ILE A 9 -10.33 4.01 -1.69
CA ILE A 9 -9.35 3.78 -2.74
C ILE A 9 -9.98 3.13 -3.97
N VAL A 10 -9.65 3.69 -5.13
CA VAL A 10 -9.95 3.11 -6.45
C VAL A 10 -8.71 2.41 -6.98
N VAL A 11 -8.86 1.18 -7.44
CA VAL A 11 -7.75 0.33 -7.90
C VAL A 11 -7.63 0.30 -9.43
N CYS A 12 -6.41 0.24 -9.94
CA CYS A 12 -6.16 0.04 -11.37
C CYS A 12 -6.48 -1.41 -11.80
N PRO A 13 -6.73 -1.68 -13.11
CA PRO A 13 -7.07 -3.02 -13.60
C PRO A 13 -6.05 -4.11 -13.22
N GLU A 14 -4.78 -3.77 -13.17
CA GLU A 14 -3.65 -4.65 -12.87
C GLU A 14 -3.41 -4.86 -11.38
N TYR A 15 -4.11 -4.13 -10.50
CA TYR A 15 -3.86 -4.09 -9.05
C TYR A 15 -3.71 -5.47 -8.40
N VAL A 16 -4.68 -6.36 -8.62
CA VAL A 16 -4.63 -7.72 -8.05
C VAL A 16 -3.48 -8.53 -8.63
N ALA A 17 -3.24 -8.41 -9.94
CA ALA A 17 -2.18 -9.14 -10.63
C ALA A 17 -0.78 -8.73 -10.12
N GLU A 18 -0.57 -7.43 -9.87
CA GLU A 18 0.67 -6.92 -9.29
C GLU A 18 0.91 -7.45 -7.87
N HIS A 19 -0.10 -7.39 -6.99
CA HIS A 19 0.01 -7.98 -5.65
C HIS A 19 0.31 -9.49 -5.70
N VAL A 20 -0.37 -10.23 -6.59
CA VAL A 20 -0.09 -11.65 -6.82
C VAL A 20 1.35 -11.84 -7.29
N GLY A 21 1.80 -11.08 -8.29
CA GLY A 21 3.15 -11.12 -8.84
C GLY A 21 4.23 -10.89 -7.79
N SER A 22 4.09 -9.87 -6.94
CA SER A 22 5.03 -9.61 -5.84
C SER A 22 5.15 -10.79 -4.88
N HIS A 23 4.02 -11.40 -4.52
CA HIS A 23 4.03 -12.57 -3.65
C HIS A 23 4.62 -13.79 -4.35
N PHE A 24 4.25 -14.10 -5.59
CA PHE A 24 4.80 -15.25 -6.32
C PHE A 24 6.30 -15.12 -6.60
N GLY A 25 6.82 -13.90 -6.77
CA GLY A 25 8.24 -13.63 -7.00
C GLY A 25 9.13 -13.70 -5.76
N SER A 26 8.57 -13.92 -4.56
CA SER A 26 9.32 -14.02 -3.32
C SER A 26 9.30 -15.43 -2.74
N ASP A 27 10.45 -15.95 -2.29
CA ASP A 27 10.50 -17.22 -1.55
C ASP A 27 10.29 -17.04 -0.05
N VAL A 28 10.45 -15.80 0.44
CA VAL A 28 10.26 -15.43 1.84
C VAL A 28 8.90 -14.75 2.06
N PRO A 29 8.33 -14.80 3.28
CA PRO A 29 7.17 -14.00 3.60
C PRO A 29 7.47 -12.51 3.44
N ILE A 30 6.50 -11.79 2.88
CA ILE A 30 6.59 -10.35 2.63
C ILE A 30 5.25 -9.69 2.97
N LEU A 31 5.32 -8.43 3.39
CA LEU A 31 4.19 -7.51 3.40
C LEU A 31 4.37 -6.55 2.21
N VAL A 32 3.42 -6.57 1.28
CA VAL A 32 3.46 -5.73 0.08
C VAL A 32 2.60 -4.50 0.30
N LEU A 33 3.16 -3.31 0.12
CA LEU A 33 2.40 -2.05 0.15
C LEU A 33 1.95 -1.70 -1.27
N GLY A 34 0.67 -1.35 -1.43
CA GLY A 34 0.16 -0.81 -2.69
C GLY A 34 0.63 0.63 -2.88
N TYR A 35 0.98 0.98 -4.11
CA TYR A 35 1.33 2.36 -4.47
C TYR A 35 0.06 3.21 -4.58
N ILE A 36 0.01 4.33 -3.86
CA ILE A 36 -1.20 5.16 -3.77
C ILE A 36 -0.96 6.50 -4.45
N TYR A 37 -1.73 6.78 -5.51
CA TYR A 37 -1.75 8.11 -6.13
C TYR A 37 -2.76 9.03 -5.45
N GLY A 38 -2.49 10.33 -5.45
CA GLY A 38 -3.45 11.35 -5.01
C GLY A 38 -3.69 11.40 -3.49
N PHE A 39 -2.83 10.77 -2.69
CA PHE A 39 -2.90 10.83 -1.25
C PHE A 39 -1.92 11.87 -0.69
N GLY A 40 -2.40 12.78 0.16
CA GLY A 40 -1.55 13.64 0.97
C GLY A 40 -2.04 15.07 1.19
N PRO A 41 -1.37 15.83 2.07
CA PRO A 41 -1.86 17.12 2.57
C PRO A 41 -1.89 18.23 1.52
N ARG A 42 -1.27 18.02 0.36
CA ARG A 42 -1.20 19.00 -0.74
C ARG A 42 -2.13 18.64 -1.91
N VAL A 43 -2.87 17.54 -1.80
CA VAL A 43 -3.79 17.09 -2.84
C VAL A 43 -5.17 17.66 -2.53
N GLU A 44 -5.68 18.48 -3.46
CA GLU A 44 -7.02 19.05 -3.38
C GLU A 44 -8.03 18.07 -3.95
N LYS A 45 -9.05 17.73 -3.15
CA LYS A 45 -9.99 16.63 -3.44
C LYS A 45 -10.72 16.82 -4.77
N ASP A 46 -11.26 18.00 -5.05
CA ASP A 46 -12.04 18.23 -6.26
C ASP A 46 -11.14 18.21 -7.50
N SER A 47 -9.90 18.69 -7.38
CA SER A 47 -8.89 18.57 -8.43
C SER A 47 -8.54 17.11 -8.72
N LEU A 48 -8.40 16.28 -7.69
CA LEU A 48 -8.15 14.86 -7.88
C LEU A 48 -9.35 14.17 -8.53
N LEU A 49 -10.58 14.42 -8.05
CA LEU A 49 -11.80 13.82 -8.59
C LEU A 49 -12.02 14.18 -10.06
N ARG A 50 -11.64 15.38 -10.50
CA ARG A 50 -11.67 15.77 -11.93
C ARG A 50 -10.73 14.96 -12.82
N LEU A 51 -9.72 14.30 -12.27
CA LEU A 51 -8.79 13.43 -13.00
C LEU A 51 -9.25 11.98 -13.04
N ILE A 52 -10.29 11.62 -12.29
CA ILE A 52 -10.81 10.25 -12.21
C ILE A 52 -12.02 10.12 -13.13
N ASN A 53 -11.86 9.32 -14.17
CA ASN A 53 -12.93 8.83 -15.03
C ASN A 53 -13.31 7.42 -14.58
N PHE A 54 -14.44 7.28 -13.89
CA PHE A 54 -14.90 5.98 -13.37
C PHE A 54 -15.28 4.98 -14.47
N GLU A 55 -15.59 5.44 -15.68
CA GLU A 55 -15.86 4.58 -16.83
C GLU A 55 -14.57 4.10 -17.51
N ASP A 56 -13.44 4.76 -17.26
CA ASP A 56 -12.11 4.40 -17.78
C ASP A 56 -11.01 4.66 -16.73
N ILE A 57 -10.92 3.74 -15.78
CA ILE A 57 -9.88 3.78 -14.73
C ILE A 57 -8.48 3.60 -15.31
N THR A 58 -8.32 2.92 -16.44
CA THR A 58 -7.02 2.76 -17.11
C THR A 58 -6.48 4.12 -17.53
N GLN A 59 -7.31 4.93 -18.21
CA GLN A 59 -6.96 6.30 -18.59
C GLN A 59 -6.61 7.14 -17.35
N SER A 60 -7.42 7.06 -16.31
CA SER A 60 -7.20 7.79 -15.05
C SER A 60 -5.85 7.44 -14.43
N THR A 61 -5.52 6.14 -14.39
CA THR A 61 -4.24 5.64 -13.85
C THR A 61 -3.04 6.17 -14.64
N GLU A 62 -3.13 6.21 -15.98
CA GLU A 62 -2.07 6.76 -16.82
C GLU A 62 -1.84 8.27 -16.63
N VAL A 63 -2.91 9.03 -16.37
CA VAL A 63 -2.81 10.45 -16.03
C VAL A 63 -2.11 10.64 -14.68
N LEU A 64 -2.50 9.87 -13.66
CA LEU A 64 -1.92 9.93 -12.32
C LEU A 64 -0.43 9.52 -12.31
N ARG A 65 -0.07 8.46 -13.06
CA ARG A 65 1.32 8.02 -13.24
C ARG A 65 2.24 9.10 -13.75
N LYS A 66 1.77 9.96 -14.66
CA LYS A 66 2.56 11.04 -15.26
C LYS A 66 2.64 12.28 -14.36
N ASN A 67 1.76 12.40 -13.38
CA ASN A 67 1.69 13.55 -12.50
C ASN A 67 2.46 13.34 -11.19
N ARG A 68 3.71 13.79 -11.17
CA ARG A 68 4.63 13.65 -10.02
C ARG A 68 4.13 14.29 -8.71
N THR A 69 3.20 15.25 -8.78
CA THR A 69 2.65 15.88 -7.56
C THR A 69 1.60 15.01 -6.88
N LEU A 70 1.11 13.99 -7.59
CA LEU A 70 0.12 13.02 -7.11
C LEU A 70 0.75 11.64 -6.86
N TRP A 71 2.07 11.52 -6.95
CA TRP A 71 2.78 10.30 -6.60
C TRP A 71 2.65 10.00 -5.10
N ASP A 72 2.87 8.74 -4.73
CA ASP A 72 2.76 8.28 -3.35
C ASP A 72 3.66 9.12 -2.44
N LEU A 73 3.19 9.48 -1.24
CA LEU A 73 4.00 10.23 -0.27
C LEU A 73 5.31 9.49 0.08
N ARG A 74 5.32 8.16 -0.06
CA ARG A 74 6.46 7.28 0.21
C ARG A 74 7.42 7.18 -0.98
N GLU A 75 7.09 7.71 -2.15
CA GLU A 75 7.87 7.66 -3.39
C GLU A 75 9.34 8.04 -3.20
N THR A 76 9.61 9.09 -2.43
CA THR A 76 10.98 9.55 -2.18
C THR A 76 11.81 8.55 -1.39
N VAL A 77 11.17 7.71 -0.58
CA VAL A 77 11.78 6.62 0.18
C VAL A 77 11.91 5.39 -0.71
N TYR A 78 10.84 5.00 -1.40
CA TYR A 78 10.80 3.88 -2.34
C TYR A 78 11.98 3.92 -3.32
N ARG A 79 12.19 5.06 -3.99
CA ARG A 79 13.30 5.26 -4.92
C ARG A 79 14.69 5.16 -4.30
N LYS A 80 14.85 5.48 -3.01
CA LYS A 80 16.17 5.41 -2.33
C LYS A 80 16.56 3.97 -1.99
N VAL A 81 15.57 3.08 -1.86
CA VAL A 81 15.77 1.68 -1.48
C VAL A 81 15.39 0.71 -2.59
N ASN A 82 15.19 1.21 -3.82
CA ASN A 82 14.76 0.44 -4.99
C ASN A 82 13.52 -0.42 -4.67
N ASP A 83 12.52 0.20 -4.05
CA ASP A 83 11.23 -0.40 -3.65
C ASP A 83 11.33 -1.50 -2.58
N ASP A 84 12.53 -1.86 -2.12
CA ASP A 84 12.75 -2.78 -1.01
C ASP A 84 12.94 -2.02 0.31
N LEU A 85 11.80 -1.72 0.96
CA LEU A 85 11.81 -1.11 2.29
C LEU A 85 12.52 -1.96 3.34
N SER A 86 12.62 -3.29 3.20
CA SER A 86 13.20 -4.17 4.22
C SER A 86 14.68 -3.86 4.51
N SER A 87 15.35 -3.18 3.59
CA SER A 87 16.70 -2.64 3.75
C SER A 87 16.83 -1.52 4.80
N LEU A 88 15.72 -0.92 5.23
CA LEU A 88 15.72 0.14 6.24
C LEU A 88 15.79 -0.42 7.67
N PRO A 89 16.27 0.36 8.66
CA PRO A 89 16.26 -0.07 10.06
C PRO A 89 14.86 -0.23 10.66
N ALA A 90 13.85 0.42 10.08
CA ALA A 90 12.48 0.43 10.57
C ALA A 90 11.43 0.50 9.43
N PRO A 91 11.34 -0.53 8.56
CA PRO A 91 10.46 -0.54 7.38
C PRO A 91 8.98 -0.41 7.71
N TRP A 92 8.55 -1.01 8.83
CA TRP A 92 7.15 -1.03 9.27
C TRP A 92 6.56 0.38 9.49
N ARG A 93 7.40 1.40 9.65
CA ARG A 93 6.94 2.80 9.73
C ARG A 93 6.24 3.30 8.47
N PHE A 94 6.35 2.58 7.35
CA PHE A 94 5.69 2.91 6.08
C PHE A 94 4.43 2.08 5.83
N SER A 95 4.14 1.11 6.69
CA SER A 95 2.98 0.22 6.59
C SER A 95 1.64 0.89 6.90
N TRP A 96 1.60 2.21 7.09
CA TRP A 96 0.34 2.92 7.29
C TRP A 96 -0.54 2.83 6.04
N GLY A 97 -1.80 2.46 6.26
CA GLY A 97 -3.00 2.73 5.47
C GLY A 97 -3.06 2.34 4.00
N GLY A 98 -4.29 2.42 3.50
CA GLY A 98 -4.64 2.43 2.08
C GLY A 98 -4.68 1.05 1.45
N SER A 99 -3.52 0.43 1.26
CA SER A 99 -3.45 -0.83 0.51
C SER A 99 -2.26 -1.65 0.96
N MET A 100 -2.51 -2.86 1.43
CA MET A 100 -1.44 -3.83 1.74
C MET A 100 -1.87 -5.26 1.51
N SER A 101 -0.92 -6.15 1.19
CA SER A 101 -1.21 -7.57 1.02
C SER A 101 -0.18 -8.48 1.69
N VAL A 102 -0.68 -9.61 2.16
CA VAL A 102 0.09 -10.64 2.87
C VAL A 102 -0.42 -12.03 2.49
N ARG A 103 0.45 -13.04 2.51
CA ARG A 103 0.01 -14.42 2.29
C ARG A 103 -0.89 -14.87 3.44
N LYS A 104 -1.96 -15.60 3.12
CA LYS A 104 -2.93 -16.09 4.10
C LYS A 104 -2.25 -16.93 5.20
N ARG A 105 -1.34 -17.82 4.81
CA ARG A 105 -0.57 -18.67 5.74
C ARG A 105 0.34 -17.88 6.70
N ASP A 106 0.75 -16.67 6.31
CA ASP A 106 1.72 -15.88 7.06
C ASP A 106 1.00 -14.89 7.98
N ILE A 107 -0.14 -14.32 7.56
CA ILE A 107 -1.01 -13.52 8.45
C ILE A 107 -1.59 -14.34 9.61
N GLU A 108 -1.91 -15.62 9.38
CA GLU A 108 -2.38 -16.55 10.43
C GLU A 108 -1.31 -16.75 11.52
N LYS A 109 -0.02 -16.70 11.15
CA LYS A 109 1.10 -16.76 12.12
C LYS A 109 1.32 -15.43 12.81
N VAL A 110 1.12 -14.31 12.11
CA VAL A 110 1.33 -12.96 12.64
C VAL A 110 0.25 -12.57 13.65
N GLY A 111 -1.01 -12.91 13.36
CA GLY A 111 -2.17 -12.68 14.21
C GLY A 111 -3.00 -11.45 13.82
N MET A 112 -3.38 -11.32 12.53
CA MET A 112 -4.26 -10.27 11.94
C MET A 112 -4.04 -8.84 12.51
N PHE A 113 -5.00 -7.94 12.35
CA PHE A 113 -4.99 -6.63 13.04
C PHE A 113 -5.40 -6.81 14.50
N ASP A 114 -4.86 -5.95 15.36
CA ASP A 114 -5.23 -5.93 16.78
C ASP A 114 -6.50 -5.09 16.98
N GLU A 115 -7.58 -5.75 17.39
CA GLU A 115 -8.90 -5.13 17.58
C GLU A 115 -8.97 -4.26 18.86
N ASP A 116 -7.95 -4.29 19.73
CA ASP A 116 -7.88 -3.41 20.90
C ASP A 116 -7.56 -1.95 20.51
N PHE A 117 -7.09 -1.71 19.28
CA PHE A 117 -6.98 -0.37 18.70
C PHE A 117 -8.38 0.18 18.41
N SER A 118 -8.91 0.92 19.38
CA SER A 118 -10.27 1.50 19.35
C SER A 118 -10.32 2.96 18.87
N SER A 119 -9.18 3.52 18.45
CA SER A 119 -9.06 4.85 17.87
C SER A 119 -8.26 4.79 16.58
N TRP A 120 -8.47 5.79 15.71
CA TRP A 120 -7.78 5.85 14.43
C TRP A 120 -6.25 5.99 14.59
N GLY A 121 -5.51 5.09 13.93
CA GLY A 121 -4.07 5.18 13.74
C GLY A 121 -3.23 4.21 14.59
N ALA A 122 -2.02 3.97 14.08
CA ALA A 122 -0.96 3.10 14.60
C ALA A 122 -1.22 1.58 14.52
N GLU A 123 -2.45 1.13 14.34
CA GLU A 123 -2.84 -0.27 14.12
C GLU A 123 -2.12 -0.90 12.91
N ASP A 124 -2.04 -0.16 11.80
CA ASP A 124 -1.37 -0.62 10.58
C ASP A 124 0.15 -0.75 10.76
N ILE A 125 0.73 0.21 11.49
CA ILE A 125 2.16 0.26 11.77
C ILE A 125 2.54 -0.85 12.75
N GLU A 126 1.69 -1.10 13.75
CA GLU A 126 1.82 -2.21 14.70
C GLU A 126 1.74 -3.56 13.97
N PHE A 127 0.76 -3.73 13.08
CA PHE A 127 0.64 -4.93 12.25
C PHE A 127 1.89 -5.12 11.38
N GLY A 128 2.35 -4.07 10.69
CA GLY A 128 3.59 -4.08 9.92
C GLY A 128 4.82 -4.44 10.75
N TYR A 129 4.88 -3.98 12.01
CA TYR A 129 5.95 -4.32 12.94
C TYR A 129 5.93 -5.81 13.30
N ARG A 130 4.76 -6.37 13.61
CA ARG A 130 4.63 -7.81 13.90
C ARG A 130 4.96 -8.68 12.69
N CYS A 131 4.59 -8.26 11.48
CA CYS A 131 5.03 -8.89 10.23
C CYS A 131 6.56 -8.90 10.18
N PHE A 132 7.20 -7.72 10.26
CA PHE A 132 8.65 -7.61 10.20
C PHE A 132 9.39 -8.46 11.24
N LYS A 133 8.86 -8.57 12.47
CA LYS A 133 9.47 -9.37 13.54
C LYS A 133 9.35 -10.87 13.33
N LYS A 134 8.34 -11.34 12.58
CA LYS A 134 8.10 -12.76 12.31
C LYS A 134 8.67 -13.24 10.97
N GLY A 135 9.23 -12.31 10.18
CA GLY A 135 9.87 -12.55 8.89
C GLY A 135 8.85 -12.73 7.79
#